data_AF-A0A3S0Z3P0-F1
#
_entry.id   AF-A0A3S0Z3P0-F1
#
_cell.length_a   1.000
_cell.length_b   1.000
_cell.length_c   1.000
_cell.angle_alpha   90.00
_cell.angle_beta   90.00
_cell.angle_gamma   90.00
#
_symmetry.space_group_name_H-M   'P 1'
#
loop_
_entity.id
_entity.type
_entity.pdbx_description
1 polymer ?
#
loop_
_entity_poly.entity_id
_entity_poly.type
_entity_poly.pdbx_seq_one_letter_code
_entity_poly.pdbx_strand_id
1 'polypeptide(L)'
;MNTAFLKWLAAGAAALLLSACGASTGNSGGPEAELVGTYAVKQNGALKELIKIERQGDGYVMRDKVRTADWSEPKMTMKPVTREHWSRITTDKENTAFVGVASEQLGIFKVPAGWQKNGFQTSTGYFLFYSRGPVEAYKL
;
A
#
# COMPACT_ATOMS: atom_id res chain seq x y z
N MET A 1 -22.28 76.14 9.46
CA MET A 1 -23.28 75.09 9.23
C MET A 1 -22.79 74.22 8.10
N ASN A 2 -22.34 73.00 8.43
CA ASN A 2 -22.45 71.78 7.63
C ASN A 2 -21.99 70.63 8.52
N THR A 3 -22.99 69.97 9.09
CA THR A 3 -22.93 68.81 9.98
C THR A 3 -23.01 67.52 9.17
N ALA A 4 -22.16 66.54 9.47
CA ALA A 4 -22.40 65.09 9.36
C ALA A 4 -21.03 64.37 9.34
N PHE A 5 -20.73 63.27 10.03
CA PHE A 5 -21.41 62.48 11.05
C PHE A 5 -20.29 61.58 11.62
N LEU A 6 -19.91 61.73 12.89
CA LEU A 6 -19.10 60.74 13.60
C LEU A 6 -19.97 59.49 13.81
N LYS A 7 -19.51 58.30 13.38
CA LYS A 7 -20.07 57.02 13.82
C LYS A 7 -18.96 55.97 14.07
N TRP A 8 -18.76 55.74 15.36
CA TRP A 8 -18.69 54.45 16.04
C TRP A 8 -17.41 53.60 16.02
N LEU A 9 -16.80 53.58 17.22
CA LEU A 9 -16.19 52.43 17.90
C LEU A 9 -16.97 51.12 17.69
N ALA A 10 -16.28 49.99 17.53
CA ALA A 10 -16.20 48.94 18.55
C ALA A 10 -15.54 47.66 18.03
N ALA A 11 -14.88 46.98 18.96
CA ALA A 11 -14.09 45.77 18.82
C ALA A 11 -14.83 44.58 18.19
N GLY A 12 -14.06 43.75 17.48
CA GLY A 12 -14.47 42.43 17.05
C GLY A 12 -13.26 41.52 16.91
N ALA A 13 -12.74 41.03 18.04
CA ALA A 13 -11.81 39.91 18.06
C ALA A 13 -12.60 38.62 17.81
N ALA A 14 -12.32 37.94 16.71
CA ALA A 14 -12.74 36.56 16.46
C ALA A 14 -11.56 35.79 15.86
N ALA A 15 -10.85 35.08 16.72
CA ALA A 15 -9.92 34.04 16.33
C ALA A 15 -10.70 32.86 15.77
N LEU A 16 -10.41 32.43 14.54
CA LEU A 16 -10.70 31.08 14.07
C LEU A 16 -9.55 30.59 13.19
N LEU A 17 -8.70 29.79 13.83
CA LEU A 17 -7.99 28.63 13.33
C LEU A 17 -8.39 28.23 11.90
N LEU A 18 -7.54 28.55 10.92
CA LEU A 18 -7.55 27.80 9.66
C LEU A 18 -6.78 26.50 9.91
N SER A 19 -7.57 25.55 10.38
CA SER A 19 -7.28 24.13 10.43
C SER A 19 -6.63 23.66 9.14
N ALA A 20 -5.58 22.86 9.30
CA ALA A 20 -5.09 21.95 8.30
C ALA A 20 -6.23 21.04 7.81
N CYS A 21 -6.83 21.40 6.67
CA CYS A 21 -7.57 20.50 5.80
C CYS A 21 -6.66 20.28 4.59
N GLY A 22 -6.09 19.10 4.33
CA GLY A 22 -6.73 17.80 4.43
C GLY A 22 -7.66 17.60 3.22
N ALA A 23 -7.14 17.71 2.00
CA ALA A 23 -7.87 17.37 0.78
C ALA A 23 -6.90 17.12 -0.40
N SER A 24 -6.18 15.99 -0.37
CA SER A 24 -5.77 15.31 -1.60
C SER A 24 -6.68 14.09 -1.78
N THR A 25 -7.86 14.39 -2.36
CA THR A 25 -8.52 13.64 -3.41
C THR A 25 -8.31 12.11 -3.44
N GLY A 26 -9.34 11.38 -2.99
CA GLY A 26 -9.83 10.20 -3.72
C GLY A 26 -8.97 8.94 -3.70
N ASN A 27 -8.74 8.35 -2.53
CA ASN A 27 -8.71 6.89 -2.40
C ASN A 27 -8.95 6.53 -0.93
N SER A 28 -10.10 5.97 -0.58
CA SER A 28 -10.49 5.67 0.80
C SER A 28 -9.69 4.52 1.43
N GLY A 29 -8.45 4.26 1.00
CA GLY A 29 -7.57 3.23 1.50
C GLY A 29 -6.15 3.78 1.64
N GLY A 30 -5.41 3.29 2.63
CA GLY A 30 -3.99 3.63 2.82
C GLY A 30 -3.14 3.29 1.59
N PRO A 31 -1.81 3.50 1.65
CA PRO A 31 -0.92 3.23 0.52
C PRO A 31 -1.08 1.80 -0.04
N GLU A 32 -1.49 0.84 0.79
CA GLU A 32 -1.74 -0.56 0.42
C GLU A 32 -2.87 -0.74 -0.60
N ALA A 33 -3.74 0.26 -0.79
CA ALA A 33 -4.76 0.20 -1.83
C ALA A 33 -4.14 0.08 -3.23
N GLU A 34 -2.90 0.53 -3.41
CA GLU A 34 -2.14 0.33 -4.64
C GLU A 34 -1.76 -1.14 -4.89
N LEU A 35 -1.81 -2.00 -3.85
CA LEU A 35 -1.52 -3.42 -3.96
C LEU A 35 -2.73 -4.24 -4.41
N VAL A 36 -3.92 -3.65 -4.53
CA VAL A 36 -5.09 -4.32 -5.10
C VAL A 36 -4.84 -4.60 -6.59
N GLY A 37 -5.06 -5.84 -7.01
CA GLY A 37 -4.84 -6.27 -8.39
C GLY A 37 -4.48 -7.76 -8.52
N THR A 38 -4.32 -8.19 -9.77
CA THR A 38 -3.85 -9.54 -10.11
C THR A 38 -2.34 -9.50 -10.32
N TYR A 39 -1.65 -10.53 -9.82
CA TYR A 39 -0.20 -10.65 -9.96
C TYR A 39 0.15 -11.97 -10.63
N ALA A 40 1.07 -11.87 -11.58
CA ALA A 40 1.71 -12.99 -12.22
C ALA A 40 3.15 -13.17 -11.72
N VAL A 41 3.65 -14.40 -11.85
CA VAL A 41 5.07 -14.71 -11.73
C VAL A 41 5.57 -15.30 -13.04
N LYS A 42 6.85 -15.11 -13.35
CA LYS A 42 7.46 -15.71 -14.53
C LYS A 42 7.80 -17.17 -14.26
N GLN A 43 7.19 -18.09 -15.01
CA GLN A 43 7.44 -19.53 -14.95
C GLN A 43 7.76 -20.04 -16.35
N ASN A 44 8.92 -20.68 -16.52
CA ASN A 44 9.37 -21.22 -17.81
C ASN A 44 9.31 -20.17 -18.95
N GLY A 45 9.71 -18.93 -18.65
CA GLY A 45 9.72 -17.84 -19.62
C GLY A 45 8.38 -17.12 -19.83
N ALA A 46 7.25 -17.69 -19.39
CA ALA A 46 5.93 -17.10 -19.53
C ALA A 46 5.42 -16.50 -18.22
N LEU A 47 4.65 -15.42 -18.30
CA LEU A 47 3.91 -14.89 -17.14
C LEU A 47 2.69 -15.77 -16.86
N LYS A 48 2.53 -16.18 -15.60
CA LYS A 48 1.36 -16.92 -15.13
C LYS A 48 0.77 -16.22 -13.92
N GLU A 49 -0.52 -15.93 -13.99
CA GLU A 49 -1.29 -15.45 -12.85
C GLU A 49 -1.12 -16.40 -11.66
N LEU A 50 -0.84 -15.84 -10.49
CA LEU A 50 -0.60 -16.63 -9.29
C LEU A 50 -1.45 -16.17 -8.12
N ILE A 51 -1.53 -14.86 -7.87
CA ILE A 51 -2.33 -14.31 -6.79
C ILE A 51 -3.20 -13.14 -7.25
N LYS A 52 -4.24 -12.86 -6.48
CA LYS A 52 -5.07 -11.67 -6.60
C LYS A 52 -5.28 -11.08 -5.22
N ILE A 53 -5.04 -9.78 -5.08
CA ILE A 53 -5.32 -9.02 -3.87
C ILE A 53 -6.60 -8.22 -4.09
N GLU A 54 -7.54 -8.39 -3.18
CA GLU A 54 -8.83 -7.70 -3.19
C GLU A 54 -9.01 -6.94 -1.89
N ARG A 55 -9.70 -5.80 -1.96
CA ARG A 55 -10.17 -5.11 -0.76
C ARG A 55 -11.46 -5.77 -0.28
N GLN A 56 -11.54 -6.06 1.01
CA GLN A 56 -12.75 -6.60 1.63
C GLN A 56 -13.01 -5.85 2.94
N GLY A 57 -14.04 -5.00 2.93
CA GLY A 57 -14.30 -4.06 4.02
C GLY A 57 -13.09 -3.14 4.26
N ASP A 58 -12.60 -3.15 5.49
CA ASP A 58 -11.43 -2.38 5.93
C ASP A 58 -10.10 -3.12 5.76
N GLY A 59 -10.14 -4.37 5.29
CA GLY A 59 -8.96 -5.22 5.12
C GLY A 59 -8.71 -5.61 3.66
N TYR A 60 -7.72 -6.49 3.51
CA TYR A 60 -7.38 -7.09 2.23
C TYR A 60 -7.50 -8.60 2.34
N VAL A 61 -7.92 -9.23 1.25
CA VAL A 61 -7.88 -10.68 1.09
C VAL A 61 -7.07 -11.05 -0.12
N MET A 62 -6.43 -12.21 -0.02
CA MET A 62 -5.70 -12.79 -1.13
C MET A 62 -6.38 -14.07 -1.58
N ARG A 63 -6.43 -14.23 -2.91
CA ARG A 63 -6.79 -15.46 -3.61
C ARG A 63 -5.59 -15.92 -4.40
N ASP A 64 -5.49 -17.22 -4.60
CA ASP A 64 -4.38 -17.86 -5.30
C ASP A 64 -4.86 -18.86 -6.36
N LYS A 65 -4.02 -19.11 -7.35
CA LYS A 65 -4.16 -20.17 -8.36
C LYS A 65 -3.06 -21.22 -8.21
N VAL A 66 -2.68 -21.57 -6.98
CA VAL A 66 -1.56 -22.50 -6.75
C VAL A 66 -2.00 -23.95 -7.00
N ARG A 67 -3.24 -24.30 -6.64
CA ARG A 67 -3.75 -25.68 -6.70
C ARG A 67 -4.66 -25.94 -7.90
N THR A 68 -5.34 -24.91 -8.39
CA THR A 68 -6.35 -24.99 -9.45
C THR A 68 -6.18 -23.82 -10.42
N ALA A 69 -6.72 -23.95 -11.63
CA ALA A 69 -6.77 -22.85 -12.60
C ALA A 69 -7.72 -21.72 -12.14
N ASP A 70 -8.66 -22.04 -11.25
CA ASP A 70 -9.60 -21.09 -10.66
C ASP A 70 -9.03 -20.42 -9.41
N TRP A 71 -9.48 -19.19 -9.15
CA TRP A 71 -9.15 -18.45 -7.93
C TRP A 71 -9.68 -19.15 -6.69
N SER A 72 -8.83 -19.31 -5.68
CA SER A 72 -9.25 -19.82 -4.38
C SER A 72 -10.29 -18.92 -3.71
N GLU A 73 -11.04 -19.49 -2.76
CA GLU A 73 -11.92 -18.71 -1.89
C GLU A 73 -11.09 -17.71 -1.05
N PRO A 74 -11.63 -16.51 -0.77
CA PRO A 74 -10.92 -15.45 -0.03
C PRO A 74 -10.82 -15.79 1.46
N LYS A 75 -9.99 -16.79 1.79
CA LYS A 75 -9.77 -17.27 3.17
C LYS A 75 -8.55 -16.63 3.83
N MET A 76 -7.63 -16.06 3.04
CA MET A 76 -6.41 -15.47 3.55
C MET A 76 -6.57 -13.96 3.70
N THR A 77 -6.82 -13.51 4.93
CA THR A 77 -6.80 -12.10 5.29
C THR A 77 -5.37 -11.60 5.39
N MET A 78 -5.13 -10.43 4.80
CA MET A 78 -3.84 -9.76 4.73
C MET A 78 -3.94 -8.44 5.49
N LYS A 79 -2.89 -8.09 6.23
CA LYS A 79 -2.79 -6.83 6.97
C LYS A 79 -1.64 -5.98 6.43
N PRO A 80 -1.73 -4.63 6.51
CA PRO A 80 -0.60 -3.76 6.24
C PRO A 80 0.64 -4.18 7.02
N VAL A 81 1.79 -4.14 6.36
CA VAL A 81 3.07 -4.54 6.95
C VAL A 81 3.72 -3.36 7.64
N THR A 82 4.09 -3.53 8.91
CA THR A 82 4.83 -2.51 9.66
C THR A 82 6.32 -2.55 9.33
N ARG A 83 7.05 -1.49 9.68
CA ARG A 83 8.51 -1.41 9.51
C ARG A 83 9.23 -2.54 10.25
N GLU A 84 8.77 -2.90 11.43
CA GLU A 84 9.37 -3.97 12.24
C GLU A 84 9.18 -5.33 11.58
N HIS A 85 8.01 -5.58 11.01
CA HIS A 85 7.75 -6.82 10.27
C HIS A 85 8.56 -6.85 8.97
N TRP A 86 8.63 -5.75 8.22
CA TRP A 86 9.52 -5.61 7.06
C TRP A 86 10.97 -5.98 7.39
N SER A 87 11.55 -5.35 8.41
CA SER A 87 12.94 -5.62 8.80
C SER A 87 13.15 -7.07 9.24
N ARG A 88 12.14 -7.73 9.80
CA ARG A 88 12.22 -9.16 10.15
C ARG A 88 12.29 -10.06 8.92
N ILE A 89 11.47 -9.80 7.90
CA ILE A 89 11.38 -10.66 6.70
C ILE A 89 12.50 -10.40 5.70
N THR A 90 12.93 -9.14 5.53
CA THR A 90 13.93 -8.77 4.52
C THR A 90 15.32 -8.60 5.11
N THR A 91 15.45 -8.62 6.43
CA THR A 91 16.67 -8.22 7.17
C THR A 91 17.13 -6.80 6.85
N ASP A 92 16.28 -6.00 6.21
CA ASP A 92 16.60 -4.66 5.80
C ASP A 92 16.56 -3.72 7.00
N LYS A 93 17.72 -3.14 7.31
CA LYS A 93 17.91 -2.14 8.36
C LYS A 93 18.00 -0.73 7.79
N GLU A 94 17.90 -0.59 6.47
CA GLU A 94 17.90 0.70 5.80
C GLU A 94 16.49 1.29 5.78
N ASN A 95 16.39 2.57 5.39
CA ASN A 95 15.10 3.25 5.28
C ASN A 95 14.48 3.06 3.89
N THR A 96 14.48 1.82 3.38
CA THR A 96 13.83 1.48 2.10
C THR A 96 12.37 1.93 2.15
N ALA A 97 11.92 2.65 1.13
CA ALA A 97 10.51 2.93 0.94
C ALA A 97 9.81 1.64 0.52
N PHE A 98 8.78 1.23 1.25
CA PHE A 98 8.01 0.03 0.89
C PHE A 98 6.53 0.23 1.22
N VAL A 99 5.70 -0.52 0.50
CA VAL A 99 4.29 -0.74 0.81
C VAL A 99 4.07 -2.25 0.79
N GLY A 100 3.34 -2.80 1.76
CA GLY A 100 3.16 -4.24 1.85
C GLY A 100 1.88 -4.64 2.55
N VAL A 101 1.29 -5.74 2.09
CA VAL A 101 0.28 -6.48 2.87
C VAL A 101 0.75 -7.91 3.03
N ALA A 102 0.60 -8.46 4.23
CA ALA A 102 1.02 -9.81 4.56
C ALA A 102 0.06 -10.52 5.52
N SER A 103 0.07 -11.84 5.42
CA SER A 103 -0.33 -12.77 6.46
C SER A 103 0.92 -13.39 7.10
N GLU A 104 0.74 -14.33 8.02
CA GLU A 104 1.86 -15.13 8.57
C GLU A 104 2.54 -16.01 7.51
N GLN A 105 1.88 -16.31 6.39
CA GLN A 105 2.36 -17.27 5.40
C GLN A 105 2.88 -16.63 4.12
N LEU A 106 2.39 -15.43 3.79
CA LEU A 106 2.63 -14.78 2.51
C LEU A 106 2.59 -13.27 2.65
N GLY A 107 3.44 -12.57 1.90
CA GLY A 107 3.32 -11.13 1.70
C GLY A 107 3.45 -10.74 0.24
N ILE A 108 2.83 -9.62 -0.14
CA ILE A 108 3.08 -8.91 -1.40
C ILE A 108 3.60 -7.53 -1.04
N PHE A 109 4.66 -7.13 -1.72
CA PHE A 109 5.37 -5.89 -1.45
C PHE A 109 5.56 -5.10 -2.73
N LYS A 110 5.54 -3.78 -2.57
CA LYS A 110 6.06 -2.81 -3.53
C LYS A 110 7.25 -2.09 -2.91
N VAL A 111 8.33 -2.00 -3.67
CA VAL A 111 9.58 -1.31 -3.38
C VAL A 111 10.04 -0.55 -4.64
N PRO A 112 11.07 0.31 -4.56
CA PRO A 112 11.67 0.88 -5.76
C PRO A 112 12.08 -0.20 -6.77
N ALA A 113 11.82 0.04 -8.05
CA ALA A 113 12.30 -0.83 -9.11
C ALA A 113 13.84 -0.91 -9.07
N GLY A 114 14.38 -2.10 -9.28
CA GLY A 114 15.81 -2.39 -9.17
C GLY A 114 16.27 -2.68 -7.73
N TRP A 115 15.39 -2.63 -6.73
CA TRP A 115 15.74 -2.95 -5.35
C TRP A 115 16.34 -4.36 -5.23
N GLN A 116 17.38 -4.47 -4.42
CA GLN A 116 18.15 -5.69 -4.23
C GLN A 116 18.44 -5.92 -2.75
N LYS A 117 18.26 -7.17 -2.29
CA LYS A 117 18.63 -7.61 -0.94
C LYS A 117 18.85 -9.11 -0.90
N ASN A 118 19.87 -9.57 -0.18
CA ASN A 118 20.12 -11.00 0.08
C ASN A 118 20.12 -11.88 -1.19
N GLY A 119 20.70 -11.38 -2.29
CA GLY A 119 20.75 -12.09 -3.58
C GLY A 119 19.45 -12.05 -4.39
N PHE A 120 18.36 -11.51 -3.84
CA PHE A 120 17.13 -11.22 -4.59
C PHE A 120 17.17 -9.81 -5.19
N GLN A 121 16.67 -9.66 -6.41
CA GLN A 121 16.46 -8.38 -7.08
C GLN A 121 15.07 -8.37 -7.73
N THR A 122 14.38 -7.25 -7.68
CA THR A 122 13.13 -7.03 -8.42
C THR A 122 13.30 -5.92 -9.45
N SER A 123 13.02 -6.21 -10.72
CA SER A 123 13.00 -5.21 -11.79
C SER A 123 11.69 -4.44 -11.83
N THR A 124 10.59 -5.08 -11.43
CA THR A 124 9.25 -4.48 -11.41
C THR A 124 8.99 -3.62 -10.18
N GLY A 125 9.77 -3.81 -9.11
CA GLY A 125 9.49 -3.26 -7.79
C GLY A 125 8.43 -4.04 -7.02
N TYR A 126 7.84 -5.09 -7.60
CA TYR A 126 6.88 -5.95 -6.94
C TYR A 126 7.49 -7.33 -6.65
N PHE A 127 7.24 -7.85 -5.46
CA PHE A 127 7.63 -9.22 -5.12
C PHE A 127 6.71 -9.85 -4.09
N LEU A 128 6.58 -11.17 -4.20
CA LEU A 128 5.90 -12.03 -3.25
C LEU A 128 6.92 -12.60 -2.28
N PHE A 129 6.59 -12.65 -1.00
CA PHE A 129 7.41 -13.28 0.01
C PHE A 129 6.72 -14.54 0.52
N TYR A 130 7.41 -15.68 0.43
CA TYR A 130 6.97 -16.97 0.94
C TYR A 130 8.03 -17.55 1.89
N SER A 131 7.69 -18.64 2.56
CA SER A 131 8.65 -19.42 3.38
C SER A 131 9.90 -19.90 2.63
N ARG A 132 9.82 -20.04 1.29
CA ARG A 132 10.96 -20.41 0.43
C ARG A 132 11.78 -19.22 -0.07
N GLY A 133 11.39 -18.00 0.29
CA GLY A 133 12.06 -16.77 -0.13
C GLY A 133 11.21 -15.91 -1.07
N PRO A 134 11.77 -14.75 -1.48
CA PRO A 134 11.10 -13.80 -2.34
C PRO A 134 11.06 -14.25 -3.81
N VAL A 135 9.99 -13.90 -4.51
CA VAL A 135 9.78 -14.15 -5.94
C VAL A 135 9.31 -12.87 -6.60
N GLU A 136 9.92 -12.50 -7.73
CA GLU A 136 9.50 -11.32 -8.49
C GLU A 136 8.05 -11.49 -8.98
N ALA A 137 7.26 -10.43 -8.79
CA ALA A 137 5.87 -10.37 -9.20
C ALA A 137 5.68 -9.32 -10.28
N TYR A 138 4.72 -9.59 -11.16
CA TYR A 138 4.31 -8.72 -12.24
C TYR A 138 2.85 -8.38 -11.99
N LYS A 139 2.59 -7.13 -11.63
CA LYS A 139 1.21 -6.65 -11.53
C LYS A 139 0.63 -6.56 -12.95
N LEU A 140 -0.54 -7.18 -13.16
CA LEU A 140 -1.26 -7.20 -14.44
C LEU A 140 -2.25 -6.04 -14.55
#